data_AF-A0A6J7PV30-F1
#
_entry.id   AF-A0A6J7PV30-F1
#
_cell.length_a   1.000
_cell.length_b   1.000
_cell.length_c   1.000
_cell.angle_alpha   90.00
_cell.angle_beta   90.00
_cell.angle_gamma   90.00
#
_symmetry.space_group_name_H-M   'P 1'
#
loop_
_entity.id
_entity.type
_entity.pdbx_description
1 polymer ?
#
loop_
_entity_poly.entity_id
_entity_poly.type
_entity_poly.pdbx_seq_one_letter_code
_entity_poly.pdbx_strand_id
1 'polypeptide(L)' 'MLARAQRINSILTSAGVSIAQAAMQFPLRNPVVKGILVGCRSAKEVESNIENFDKTVPEEVWAELAKVQG' A
#
# COMPACT_ATOMS: atom_id res chain seq x y z
N MET A 1 11.91 -14.41 5.81
CA MET A 1 10.86 -13.80 4.95
C MET A 1 9.56 -13.51 5.71
N LEU A 2 9.01 -14.46 6.51
CA LEU A 2 7.78 -14.24 7.27
C LEU A 2 7.85 -13.06 8.27
N ALA A 3 8.92 -12.98 9.06
CA ALA A 3 9.10 -11.91 10.04
C ALA A 3 9.09 -10.50 9.40
N ARG A 4 9.68 -10.37 8.21
CA ARG A 4 9.66 -9.12 7.43
C ARG A 4 8.24 -8.73 7.02
N ALA A 5 7.48 -9.67 6.47
CA ALA A 5 6.10 -9.44 6.06
C ALA A 5 5.21 -9.06 7.26
N GLN A 6 5.38 -9.73 8.41
CA GLN A 6 4.68 -9.39 9.64
C GLN A 6 5.02 -7.99 10.13
N ARG A 7 6.29 -7.58 10.04
CA ARG A 7 6.72 -6.24 10.44
C ARG A 7 6.13 -5.15 9.54
N ILE A 8 6.10 -5.36 8.23
CA ILE A 8 5.42 -4.48 7.27
C ILE A 8 3.94 -4.38 7.64
N ASN A 9 3.26 -5.51 7.85
CA ASN A 9 1.84 -5.51 8.20
C ASN A 9 1.55 -4.77 9.51
N SER A 10 2.44 -4.91 10.51
CA SER A 10 2.31 -4.20 11.78
C SER A 10 2.42 -2.69 11.61
N ILE A 11 3.40 -2.19 10.86
CA ILE A 11 3.57 -0.75 10.61
C ILE A 11 2.32 -0.17 9.94
N LEU A 12 1.85 -0.85 8.89
CA LEU A 12 0.66 -0.43 8.14
C LEU A 12 -0.59 -0.40 9.03
N THR A 13 -0.84 -1.48 9.77
CA THR A 13 -2.00 -1.61 10.65
C THR A 13 -1.99 -0.56 11.77
N SER A 14 -0.82 -0.29 12.37
CA SER A 14 -0.67 0.75 13.40
C SER A 14 -0.95 2.17 12.88
N ALA A 15 -0.78 2.40 11.57
CA ALA A 15 -1.10 3.67 10.91
C ALA A 15 -2.52 3.72 10.32
N GLY A 16 -3.34 2.68 10.50
CA GLY A 16 -4.66 2.58 9.87
C GLY A 16 -4.62 2.43 8.34
N VAL A 17 -3.47 2.05 7.80
CA VAL A 17 -3.23 1.85 6.36
C VAL A 17 -3.37 0.37 6.04
N SER A 18 -4.18 0.04 5.05
CA SER A 18 -4.29 -1.32 4.54
C SER A 18 -3.10 -1.68 3.63
N ILE A 19 -2.78 -2.97 3.55
CA ILE A 19 -1.75 -3.45 2.62
C ILE A 19 -2.10 -3.13 1.15
N ALA A 20 -3.39 -3.09 0.80
CA ALA A 20 -3.86 -2.75 -0.53
C ALA A 20 -3.57 -1.28 -0.87
N GLN A 21 -3.85 -0.34 0.05
CA GLN A 21 -3.53 1.08 -0.11
C GLN A 21 -2.03 1.28 -0.36
N ALA A 22 -1.20 0.68 0.49
CA ALA A 22 0.25 0.77 0.38
C ALA A 22 0.78 0.13 -0.92
N ALA A 23 0.27 -1.04 -1.30
CA ALA A 23 0.69 -1.72 -2.52
C ALA A 23 0.34 -0.92 -3.79
N MET A 24 -0.84 -0.27 -3.83
CA MET A 24 -1.25 0.57 -4.97
C MET A 24 -0.41 1.84 -5.07
N GLN A 25 -0.14 2.53 -3.96
CA GLN A 25 0.56 3.81 -3.98
C GLN A 25 2.08 3.67 -4.08
N PHE A 26 2.66 2.55 -3.65
CA PHE A 26 4.11 2.36 -3.63
C PHE A 26 4.79 2.56 -5.01
N PRO A 27 4.33 1.94 -6.12
CA PRO A 27 4.92 2.16 -7.44
C PRO A 27 4.81 3.62 -7.91
N LEU A 28 3.73 4.31 -7.57
CA LEU A 28 3.46 5.69 -7.98
C LEU A 28 4.36 6.72 -7.29
N ARG A 29 5.08 6.34 -6.23
CA ARG A 29 6.12 7.18 -5.62
C ARG A 29 7.33 7.38 -6.53
N ASN A 30 7.47 6.60 -7.59
CA ASN A 30 8.50 6.79 -8.60
C ASN A 30 7.97 7.64 -9.78
N PRO A 31 8.58 8.81 -10.09
CA PRO A 31 8.08 9.72 -11.13
C PRO A 31 8.01 9.14 -12.56
N VAL A 32 8.72 8.03 -12.82
CA VAL A 32 8.65 7.35 -14.13
C VAL A 32 7.43 6.43 -14.27
N VAL A 33 6.78 6.06 -13.16
CA VAL A 33 5.59 5.21 -13.17
C VAL A 33 4.36 6.10 -13.36
N LYS A 34 3.68 5.96 -14.50
CA LYS A 34 2.52 6.80 -14.85
C LYS A 34 1.17 6.23 -14.39
N GLY A 35 1.14 4.96 -13.98
CA GLY A 35 -0.07 4.31 -13.53
C GLY A 35 0.19 2.90 -13.03
N ILE A 36 -0.84 2.32 -12.42
CA ILE A 36 -0.88 0.94 -11.94
C ILE A 36 -2.06 0.23 -12.58
N LEU A 37 -1.96 -1.08 -12.74
CA LEU A 37 -3.08 -1.94 -13.08
C LEU A 37 -3.48 -2.74 -11.84
N VAL A 38 -4.74 -2.65 -11.43
CA VAL A 38 -5.29 -3.40 -10.31
C VAL A 38 -6.41 -4.29 -10.83
N GLY A 39 -6.30 -5.60 -10.57
CA GLY A 39 -7.33 -6.57 -10.94
C GLY A 39 -8.55 -6.50 -10.03
N CYS A 40 -9.71 -6.89 -10.56
CA CYS A 40 -10.96 -6.99 -9.85
C CYS A 40 -11.85 -8.07 -10.50
N ARG A 41 -12.57 -8.83 -9.69
CA ARG A 41 -13.48 -9.92 -10.14
C ARG A 41 -14.96 -9.57 -10.00
N SER A 42 -15.26 -8.41 -9.41
CA SER A 42 -16.63 -7.94 -9.16
C SER A 42 -16.67 -6.41 -9.10
N ALA A 43 -17.87 -5.83 -9.26
CA ALA A 43 -18.08 -4.39 -9.10
C ALA A 43 -17.70 -3.90 -7.69
N LYS A 44 -18.00 -4.69 -6.65
CA LYS A 44 -17.62 -4.37 -5.27
C LYS A 44 -16.10 -4.29 -5.07
N GLU A 45 -15.33 -5.12 -5.77
CA GLU A 45 -13.87 -5.04 -5.75
C GLU A 45 -13.35 -3.78 -6.47
N VAL A 46 -14.03 -3.35 -7.54
CA VAL A 46 -13.72 -2.06 -8.20
C VAL A 46 -13.91 -0.90 -7.21
N GLU A 47 -15.07 -0.84 -6.54
CA GLU A 47 -15.37 0.18 -5.52
C GLU A 47 -14.33 0.17 -4.40
N SER A 48 -14.01 -1.02 -3.88
CA SER A 48 -12.99 -1.18 -2.83
C SER A 48 -11.60 -0.73 -3.30
N ASN A 49 -11.24 -0.99 -4.56
CA ASN A 49 -9.96 -0.54 -5.11
C ASN A 49 -9.90 0.98 -5.21
N ILE A 50 -10.99 1.63 -5.65
CA ILE A 50 -11.10 3.10 -5.71
C ILE A 50 -10.98 3.69 -4.30
N GLU A 51 -11.75 3.18 -3.33
CA GLU A 51 -11.69 3.65 -1.94
C GLU A 51 -10.31 3.50 -1.31
N ASN A 52 -9.59 2.41 -1.60
CA ASN A 52 -8.22 2.23 -1.15
C ASN A 52 -7.25 3.18 -1.88
N PHE A 53 -7.46 3.39 -3.17
CA PHE A 53 -6.60 4.27 -3.97
C PHE A 53 -6.68 5.72 -3.48
N ASP A 54 -7.88 6.22 -3.22
CA ASP A 54 -8.14 7.62 -2.84
C ASP A 54 -7.62 7.96 -1.44
N LYS A 55 -7.46 6.97 -0.55
CA LYS A 55 -6.92 7.16 0.79
C LYS A 55 -5.40 7.20 0.78
N THR A 56 -4.83 8.40 0.82
CA THR A 56 -3.37 8.64 0.81
C THR A 56 -2.65 7.96 1.98
N VAL A 57 -1.51 7.34 1.70
CA VAL A 57 -0.59 6.80 2.71
C VAL A 57 0.35 7.92 3.19
N PRO A 58 0.38 8.24 4.50
CA PRO A 58 1.24 9.29 5.03
C PRO A 58 2.73 9.03 4.78
N GLU A 59 3.53 10.09 4.61
CA GLU A 59 4.97 9.98 4.31
C GLU A 59 5.76 9.36 5.46
N GLU A 60 5.29 9.56 6.70
CA GLU A 60 5.86 8.93 7.90
C GLU A 60 5.79 7.41 7.82
N VAL A 61 4.70 6.86 7.25
CA VAL A 61 4.54 5.41 7.07
C VAL A 61 5.58 4.89 6.07
N TRP A 62 5.84 5.64 4.99
CA TRP A 62 6.87 5.28 4.01
C TRP A 62 8.28 5.31 4.61
N ALA A 63 8.57 6.33 5.43
CA ALA A 63 9.84 6.43 6.15
C ALA A 63 10.06 5.24 7.09
N GLU A 64 9.02 4.78 7.80
CA GLU A 64 9.09 3.59 8.64
C GLU A 64 9.26 2.30 7.82
N LEU A 65 8.52 2.16 6.70
CA LEU A 65 8.66 1.00 5.82
C LEU A 65 10.06 0.88 5.20
N ALA A 66 10.71 2.01 4.88
CA ALA A 66 12.08 2.02 4.35
C ALA A 66 13.12 1.46 5.34
N LYS A 67 12.83 1.52 6.64
CA LYS A 67 13.69 0.94 7.70
C LYS A 67 13.53 -0.57 7.85
N VAL A 68 12.52 -1.17 7.19
CA VAL A 68 12.30 -2.62 7.23
C VAL A 68 13.29 -3.33 6.30
N GLN A 69 14.48 -3.60 6.83
CA GLN A 69 15.47 -4.48 6.18
C GLN A 69 15.16 -5.97 6.49
N GLY A 70 15.60 -6.84 5.58
CA GLY A 70 15.54 -8.30 5.70
C GLY A 70 16.93 -8.87 5.85
#